data_AF-A0A3A4QA57-F1
#
_entry.id   AF-A0A3A4QA57-F1
#
_cell.length_a   1.000
_cell.length_b   1.000
_cell.length_c   1.000
_cell.angle_alpha   90.00
_cell.angle_beta   90.00
_cell.angle_gamma   90.00
#
_symmetry.space_group_name_H-M   'P 1'
#
loop_
_entity.id
_entity.type
_entity.pdbx_description
1 polymer ?
#
loop_
_entity_poly.entity_id
_entity_poly.type
_entity_poly.pdbx_seq_one_letter_code
_entity_poly.pdbx_strand_id
1 'polypeptide(L)'
;MKIEINKNLVEFTPENDDEKKKLEALWRLMVDCVRFSKKMVPVGEYIPSKNNMARFAIEGLNTTDKTKAYPEVHVDKDCRCYCQTCNKYVELKKGDQIPPCCGRLMEVLD
;
A
#
# COMPACT_ATOMS: atom_id res chain seq x y z
N MET A 1 -12.31 5.09 20.60
CA MET A 1 -12.61 4.45 19.29
C MET A 1 -13.42 3.21 19.56
N LYS A 2 -14.59 3.10 18.94
CA LYS A 2 -15.47 1.93 19.03
C LYS A 2 -15.08 0.90 17.97
N ILE A 3 -15.04 -0.38 18.35
CA ILE A 3 -14.72 -1.51 17.48
C ILE A 3 -15.91 -2.47 17.45
N GLU A 4 -16.37 -2.83 16.26
CA GLU A 4 -17.47 -3.79 16.06
C GLU A 4 -17.04 -4.90 15.09
N ILE A 5 -17.54 -6.13 15.32
CA ILE A 5 -17.27 -7.27 14.44
C ILE A 5 -18.58 -7.64 13.74
N ASN A 6 -18.62 -7.41 12.44
CA ASN A 6 -19.76 -7.76 11.60
C ASN A 6 -19.35 -8.88 10.63
N LYS A 7 -19.63 -10.13 11.02
CA LYS A 7 -19.20 -11.34 10.30
C LYS A 7 -17.69 -11.38 10.11
N ASN A 8 -17.22 -11.08 8.90
CA ASN A 8 -15.81 -11.09 8.50
C ASN A 8 -15.21 -9.68 8.39
N LEU A 9 -15.94 -8.65 8.86
CA LEU A 9 -15.50 -7.26 8.84
C LEU A 9 -15.25 -6.77 10.28
N VAL A 10 -14.15 -6.04 10.45
CA VAL A 10 -13.86 -5.28 11.67
C VAL A 10 -14.08 -3.81 11.35
N GLU A 11 -15.00 -3.18 12.07
CA GLU A 11 -15.41 -1.79 11.86
C GLU A 11 -14.82 -0.93 12.97
N PHE A 12 -14.21 0.20 12.60
CA PHE A 12 -13.67 1.19 13.51
C PHE A 12 -14.46 2.49 13.38
N THR A 13 -15.12 2.90 14.46
CA THR A 13 -15.82 4.19 14.53
C THR A 13 -15.04 5.12 15.47
N PRO A 14 -14.46 6.23 14.98
CA PRO A 14 -13.77 7.19 15.83
C PRO A 14 -14.78 7.92 16.72
N GLU A 15 -14.42 8.16 17.98
CA GLU A 15 -15.30 8.81 18.98
C GLU A 15 -14.87 10.25 19.27
N ASN A 16 -13.74 10.70 18.72
CA ASN A 16 -13.23 12.06 18.83
C ASN A 16 -12.38 12.45 17.61
N ASP A 17 -12.00 13.73 17.53
CA ASP A 17 -11.26 14.29 16.38
C ASP A 17 -9.84 13.75 16.23
N ASP A 18 -9.16 13.41 17.32
CA ASP A 18 -7.81 12.85 17.28
C ASP A 18 -7.83 11.43 16.67
N GLU A 19 -8.77 10.60 17.12
CA GLU A 19 -8.99 9.26 16.56
C GLU A 19 -9.38 9.32 15.08
N LYS A 20 -10.20 10.30 14.69
CA LYS A 20 -10.59 10.51 13.30
C LYS A 20 -9.37 10.77 12.41
N LYS A 21 -8.46 11.67 12.85
CA LYS A 21 -7.20 11.97 12.14
C LYS A 21 -6.31 10.74 12.02
N LYS A 22 -6.17 9.97 13.11
CA LYS A 22 -5.38 8.72 13.13
C LYS A 22 -5.96 7.66 12.19
N LEU A 23 -7.28 7.49 12.18
CA LEU A 23 -7.96 6.54 11.31
C LEU A 23 -7.83 6.96 9.84
N GLU A 24 -7.90 8.25 9.52
CA GLU A 24 -7.67 8.75 8.16
C GLU A 24 -6.23 8.49 7.71
N ALA A 25 -5.24 8.73 8.57
CA ALA A 25 -3.85 8.43 8.28
C ALA A 25 -3.62 6.91 8.06
N LEU A 26 -4.20 6.07 8.91
CA LEU A 26 -4.18 4.61 8.73
C LEU A 26 -4.83 4.22 7.40
N TRP A 27 -5.97 4.80 7.05
CA TRP A 27 -6.68 4.49 5.80
C TRP A 27 -5.83 4.81 4.57
N ARG A 28 -5.15 5.97 4.56
CA ARG A 28 -4.21 6.36 3.49
C ARG A 28 -3.00 5.42 3.39
N LEU A 29 -2.55 4.83 4.49
CA LEU A 29 -1.45 3.84 4.51
C LEU A 29 -1.91 2.47 4.01
N MET A 30 -3.14 2.08 4.35
CA MET A 30 -3.71 0.77 4.06
C MET A 30 -4.23 0.66 2.64
N VAL A 31 -4.83 1.73 2.11
CA VAL A 31 -5.42 1.75 0.77
C VAL A 31 -4.37 2.21 -0.24
N ASP A 32 -3.94 1.27 -1.08
CA ASP A 32 -3.18 1.56 -2.29
C ASP A 32 -4.13 1.47 -3.49
N CYS A 33 -4.58 2.62 -3.99
CA CYS A 33 -5.54 2.71 -5.09
C CYS A 33 -5.03 2.11 -6.42
N VAL A 34 -3.74 1.74 -6.52
CA VAL A 34 -3.09 1.25 -7.74
C VAL A 34 -2.79 -0.26 -7.66
N ARG A 35 -2.84 -0.86 -6.46
CA ARG A 35 -2.50 -2.28 -6.23
C ARG A 35 -3.60 -2.99 -5.45
N PHE A 36 -3.24 -3.59 -4.31
CA PHE A 36 -4.15 -4.20 -3.36
C PHE A 36 -4.01 -3.46 -2.04
N SER A 37 -5.12 -3.30 -1.32
CA SER A 37 -5.07 -2.84 0.06
C SER A 37 -4.11 -3.73 0.85
N LYS A 38 -3.29 -3.10 1.69
CA LYS A 38 -2.38 -3.80 2.59
C LYS A 38 -3.19 -4.65 3.57
N LYS A 39 -2.57 -5.66 4.16
CA LYS A 39 -3.19 -6.53 5.16
C LYS A 39 -2.67 -6.17 6.55
N MET A 40 -3.56 -6.08 7.52
CA MET A 40 -3.19 -6.05 8.93
C MET A 40 -3.21 -7.47 9.48
N VAL A 41 -2.09 -7.90 10.06
CA VAL A 41 -1.93 -9.23 10.65
C VAL A 41 -1.67 -9.06 12.15
N PRO A 42 -2.45 -9.73 13.03
CA PRO A 42 -2.26 -9.60 14.47
C PRO A 42 -0.88 -10.08 14.90
N VAL A 43 -0.29 -9.41 15.88
CA VAL A 43 1.06 -9.71 16.40
C VAL A 43 0.97 -10.07 17.87
N GLY A 44 1.31 -11.32 18.18
CA GLY A 44 1.34 -11.84 19.54
C GLY A 44 -0.06 -12.04 20.16
N GLU A 45 -0.09 -12.21 21.49
CA GLU A 45 -1.33 -12.32 22.26
C GLU A 45 -1.84 -10.95 22.71
N TYR A 46 -3.16 -10.75 22.66
CA TYR A 46 -3.83 -9.64 23.33
C TYR A 46 -4.42 -10.11 24.65
N ILE A 47 -3.78 -9.71 25.75
CA ILE A 47 -4.25 -10.01 27.12
C ILE A 47 -4.37 -8.67 27.88
N PRO A 48 -5.59 -8.13 28.05
CA PRO A 48 -5.80 -6.82 28.68
C PRO A 48 -5.18 -6.69 30.07
N SER A 49 -5.15 -7.78 30.85
CA SER A 49 -4.57 -7.81 32.19
C SER A 49 -3.04 -7.72 32.21
N LYS A 50 -2.36 -8.04 31.10
CA LYS A 50 -0.90 -7.91 30.95
C LYS A 50 -0.54 -6.62 30.20
N ASN A 51 -1.21 -6.36 29.09
CA ASN A 51 -0.98 -5.21 28.23
C ASN A 51 -2.26 -4.88 27.46
N ASN A 52 -2.84 -3.72 27.77
CA ASN A 52 -4.09 -3.24 27.19
C ASN A 52 -3.90 -2.61 25.80
N MET A 53 -3.14 -3.27 24.92
CA MET A 53 -2.86 -2.82 23.56
C MET A 53 -2.86 -4.01 22.59
N ALA A 54 -3.76 -3.98 21.61
CA ALA A 54 -3.72 -4.88 20.46
C ALA A 54 -2.70 -4.36 19.43
N ARG A 55 -1.92 -5.27 18.83
CA ARG A 55 -0.91 -4.91 17.83
C ARG A 55 -1.14 -5.65 16.53
N PHE A 56 -0.96 -4.94 15.43
CA PHE A 56 -1.01 -5.48 14.08
C PHE A 56 0.23 -5.04 13.32
N ALA A 57 0.82 -5.96 12.56
CA ALA A 57 1.78 -5.62 11.51
C ALA A 57 1.02 -5.31 10.23
N ILE A 58 1.46 -4.30 9.48
CA ILE A 58 0.93 -3.98 8.16
C ILE A 58 1.86 -4.62 7.12
N GLU A 59 1.37 -5.65 6.44
CA GLU A 59 2.14 -6.33 5.40
C GLU A 59 2.34 -5.42 4.17
N GLY A 60 3.54 -5.46 3.58
CA GLY A 60 3.88 -4.65 2.41
C GLY A 60 4.16 -3.18 2.70
N LEU A 61 4.32 -2.79 3.98
CA LEU A 61 5.11 -1.62 4.35
C LEU A 61 6.57 -2.07 4.49
N ASN A 62 7.43 -1.68 3.55
CA ASN A 62 8.88 -1.92 3.64
C ASN A 62 9.45 -1.02 4.74
N THR A 63 9.53 -1.52 5.98
CA THR A 63 10.00 -0.72 7.12
C THR A 63 11.52 -0.64 7.24
N THR A 64 12.29 -1.40 6.47
CA THR A 64 13.76 -1.28 6.40
C THR A 64 14.27 -2.01 5.16
N ASP A 65 14.37 -1.34 4.01
CA ASP A 65 15.30 -1.71 2.93
C ASP A 65 15.24 -0.69 1.79
N LYS A 66 16.23 0.23 1.77
CA LYS A 66 16.54 1.05 0.58
C LYS A 66 17.13 0.21 -0.58
N THR A 67 17.24 -1.11 -0.42
CA THR A 67 17.86 -2.06 -1.36
C THR A 67 16.86 -2.71 -2.33
N LYS A 68 15.55 -2.41 -2.22
CA LYS A 68 14.53 -2.79 -3.22
C LYS A 68 13.94 -1.59 -3.97
N ALA A 69 14.76 -0.60 -4.29
CA ALA A 69 14.40 0.33 -5.36
C ALA A 69 14.29 -0.49 -6.65
N TYR A 70 13.17 -0.37 -7.37
CA TYR A 70 13.10 -0.90 -8.73
C TYR A 70 14.27 -0.32 -9.54
N PRO A 71 14.93 -1.09 -10.42
CA PRO A 71 16.03 -0.55 -11.21
C PRO A 71 15.55 0.68 -11.99
N GLU A 72 16.34 1.76 -11.94
CA GLU A 72 16.06 3.01 -12.64
C GLU A 72 16.36 2.86 -14.12
N VAL A 73 15.42 2.27 -14.85
CA VAL A 73 15.48 2.11 -16.30
C VAL A 73 14.77 3.29 -16.95
N HIS A 74 15.41 3.93 -17.93
CA HIS A 74 14.88 5.08 -18.65
C HIS A 74 14.65 4.74 -20.12
N VAL A 75 13.63 5.34 -20.73
CA VAL A 75 13.31 5.12 -22.15
C VAL A 75 14.24 5.95 -23.05
N ASP A 76 14.62 5.40 -24.19
CA ASP A 76 15.57 6.00 -25.13
C ASP A 76 14.90 6.84 -26.24
N LYS A 77 13.58 6.73 -26.35
CA LYS A 77 12.70 7.48 -27.26
C LYS A 77 11.31 7.66 -26.64
N ASP A 78 10.49 8.51 -27.25
CA ASP A 78 9.09 8.66 -26.88
C ASP A 78 8.36 7.34 -27.17
N CYS A 79 7.71 6.77 -26.16
CA CYS A 79 7.07 5.47 -26.27
C CYS A 79 5.90 5.34 -25.28
N ARG A 80 5.07 4.31 -25.49
CA ARG A 80 4.01 3.97 -24.55
C ARG A 80 4.44 2.76 -23.72
N CYS A 81 4.39 2.88 -22.41
CA CYS A 81 4.56 1.73 -21.53
C CYS A 81 3.20 1.15 -21.12
N TYR A 82 3.14 -0.16 -20.92
CA TYR A 82 1.98 -0.83 -20.36
C TYR A 82 2.33 -1.85 -19.28
N CYS A 83 1.40 -2.06 -18.37
CA CYS A 83 1.48 -3.13 -17.40
C CYS A 83 0.61 -4.30 -17.87
N GLN A 84 1.19 -5.46 -18.17
CA GLN A 84 0.39 -6.63 -18.57
C GLN A 84 -0.51 -7.17 -17.44
N THR A 85 -0.31 -6.75 -16.19
CA THR A 85 -1.11 -7.21 -15.05
C THR A 85 -2.41 -6.44 -14.90
N CYS A 86 -2.38 -5.11 -15.07
CA CYS A 86 -3.56 -4.25 -14.90
C CYS A 86 -4.01 -3.56 -16.20
N ASN A 87 -3.32 -3.80 -17.31
CA ASN A 87 -3.55 -3.17 -18.62
C ASN A 87 -3.53 -1.64 -18.59
N LYS A 88 -2.86 -1.03 -17.59
CA LYS A 88 -2.64 0.41 -17.56
C LYS A 88 -1.58 0.80 -18.59
N TYR A 89 -1.82 1.92 -19.28
CA TYR A 89 -0.88 2.54 -20.22
C TYR A 89 -0.38 3.89 -19.70
N VAL A 90 0.86 4.24 -20.03
CA VAL A 90 1.47 5.55 -19.75
C VAL A 90 2.31 5.95 -20.97
N GLU A 91 2.16 7.20 -21.42
CA GLU A 91 3.04 7.80 -22.43
C GLU A 91 4.30 8.34 -21.72
N LEU A 92 5.48 7.98 -22.21
CA LEU A 92 6.78 8.41 -21.70
C LEU A 92 7.55 9.13 -22.81
N LYS A 93 8.27 10.18 -22.45
CA LYS A 93 9.20 10.87 -23.35
C LYS A 93 10.61 10.28 -23.20
N LYS A 94 11.44 10.47 -24.21
CA LYS A 94 12.88 10.16 -24.12
C LYS A 94 13.48 10.69 -22.82
N GLY A 95 14.12 9.79 -22.07
CA GLY A 95 14.77 10.10 -20.80
C GLY A 95 13.85 10.00 -19.58
N ASP A 96 12.56 9.68 -19.74
CA ASP A 96 11.68 9.39 -18.61
C ASP A 96 11.97 8.00 -18.04
N GLN A 97 11.83 7.85 -16.72
CA GLN A 97 11.98 6.57 -16.05
C GLN A 97 10.75 5.69 -16.29
N ILE A 98 10.98 4.42 -16.62
CA ILE A 98 9.94 3.40 -16.67
C ILE A 98 9.37 3.22 -15.26
N PRO A 99 8.08 3.50 -15.02
CA PRO A 99 7.51 3.41 -13.70
C PRO A 99 7.24 1.95 -13.30
N PRO A 100 7.41 1.60 -12.02
CA PRO A 100 6.94 0.32 -11.52
C PRO A 100 5.41 0.29 -11.42
N CYS A 101 4.79 -0.79 -11.91
CA CYS A 101 3.36 -1.04 -11.85
C CYS A 101 3.09 -2.52 -11.52
N CYS A 102 2.14 -2.79 -10.62
CA CYS A 102 1.77 -4.14 -10.18
C CYS A 102 2.93 -5.07 -9.78
N GLY A 103 3.97 -4.50 -9.15
CA GLY A 103 5.08 -5.29 -8.61
C GLY A 103 6.27 -5.49 -9.57
N ARG A 104 6.21 -4.98 -10.81
CA ARG A 104 7.30 -5.04 -11.81
C ARG A 104 7.43 -3.72 -12.58
N LEU A 105 8.48 -3.55 -13.36
CA LEU A 105 8.56 -2.42 -14.31
C LEU A 105 7.53 -2.60 -15.43
N MET A 106 6.93 -1.49 -15.87
CA MET A 106 6.07 -1.51 -17.06
C MET A 106 6.89 -1.87 -18.30
N GLU A 107 6.26 -2.51 -19.29
CA GLU A 107 6.91 -2.89 -20.53
C GLU A 107 6.69 -1.84 -21.60
N VAL A 108 7.69 -1.60 -22.44
CA VAL A 108 7.56 -0.69 -23.59
C VAL A 108 6.76 -1.39 -24.67
N LEU A 109 5.61 -0.80 -25.02
CA LEU A 109 4.91 -1.03 -26.28
C LEU A 109 5.46 -0.01 -27.27
N ASP A 110 6.42 -0.45 -28.05
CA ASP A 110 6.81 0.23 -29.29
C ASP A 110 5.68 0.17 -30.32
#